data_AF-A0A9N9KKD3-F1
#
_entry.id   AF-A0A9N9KKD3-F1
#
_cell.length_a   1.000
_cell.length_b   1.000
_cell.length_c   1.000
_cell.angle_alpha   90.00
_cell.angle_beta   90.00
_cell.angle_gamma   90.00
#
_symmetry.space_group_name_H-M   'P 1'
#
loop_
_entity.id
_entity.type
_entity.pdbx_description
1 polymer ?
#
loop_
_entity_poly.entity_id
_entity_poly.type
_entity_poly.pdbx_seq_one_letter_code
_entity_poly.pdbx_strand_id
1 'polypeptide(L)'
;GNYAFESKVWDLIIEKYVMLKKLYRQKDECFINGFNKMRFGEIDLDFLKYIKSLARLIKYNDGEEPTKLFATVDEVEICNRNKLNDLPGKNLLFEAKEWSVAKNNSSRIKNQHMKN
;
A
#
# COMPACT_ATOMS: atom_id res chain seq x y z
N GLY A 1 -10.42 2.60 21.09
CA GLY A 1 -10.94 2.82 19.75
C GLY A 1 -10.04 2.18 18.72
N ASN A 2 -10.57 1.91 17.55
CA ASN A 2 -9.82 1.41 16.40
C ASN A 2 -9.22 2.55 15.56
N TYR A 3 -9.71 3.79 15.76
CA TYR A 3 -9.21 4.98 15.06
C TYR A 3 -8.43 5.90 16.00
N ALA A 4 -7.45 6.63 15.44
CA ALA A 4 -6.60 7.54 16.22
C ALA A 4 -7.39 8.64 16.96
N PHE A 5 -8.44 9.18 16.33
CA PHE A 5 -9.29 10.23 16.89
C PHE A 5 -10.22 9.76 18.02
N GLU A 6 -10.29 8.46 18.29
CA GLU A 6 -11.05 7.90 19.42
C GLU A 6 -10.20 7.80 20.69
N SER A 7 -8.95 8.25 20.65
CA SER A 7 -8.04 8.24 21.79
C SER A 7 -8.41 9.32 22.80
N LYS A 8 -8.39 8.99 24.10
CA LYS A 8 -8.64 9.94 25.19
C LYS A 8 -7.68 11.13 25.20
N VAL A 9 -6.49 10.99 24.60
CA VAL A 9 -5.50 12.06 24.53
C VAL A 9 -5.64 12.92 23.27
N TRP A 10 -6.46 12.51 22.29
CA TRP A 10 -6.60 13.23 21.02
C TRP A 10 -7.05 14.68 21.24
N ASP A 11 -8.08 14.88 22.06
CA ASP A 11 -8.63 16.20 22.38
C ASP A 11 -7.72 17.01 23.32
N LEU A 12 -6.75 16.36 23.98
CA LEU A 12 -5.78 17.04 24.83
C LEU A 12 -4.62 17.63 24.02
N ILE A 13 -4.29 17.05 22.87
CA ILE A 13 -3.08 17.42 22.10
C ILE A 13 -3.40 18.10 20.76
N ILE A 14 -4.55 17.80 20.15
CA ILE A 14 -4.92 18.39 18.86
C ILE A 14 -5.84 19.57 19.10
N GLU A 15 -5.28 20.78 19.03
CA GLU A 15 -6.01 22.02 19.29
C GLU A 15 -6.79 22.54 18.08
N LYS A 16 -6.35 22.21 16.85
CA LYS A 16 -6.88 22.78 15.62
C LYS A 16 -6.97 21.73 14.52
N TYR A 17 -8.05 21.81 13.74
CA TYR A 17 -8.24 21.01 12.54
C TYR A 17 -8.47 21.94 11.36
N VAL A 18 -7.71 21.72 10.28
CA VAL A 18 -7.88 22.44 9.01
C VAL A 18 -8.25 21.43 7.93
N MET A 19 -9.42 21.63 7.32
CA MET A 19 -9.89 20.79 6.22
C MET A 19 -9.54 21.43 4.88
N LEU A 20 -8.64 20.80 4.13
CA LEU A 20 -8.36 21.18 2.75
C LEU A 20 -9.45 20.64 1.83
N LYS A 21 -10.10 21.53 1.07
CA LYS A 21 -11.21 21.17 0.17
C LYS A 21 -10.81 21.01 -1.29
N LYS A 22 -9.66 21.56 -1.69
CA LYS A 22 -9.23 21.60 -3.08
C LYS A 22 -8.32 20.41 -3.41
N LEU A 23 -8.68 19.68 -4.47
CA LEU A 23 -7.88 18.58 -5.03
C LEU A 23 -6.96 19.13 -6.12
N TYR A 24 -5.68 18.74 -6.08
CA TYR A 24 -4.66 19.24 -7.02
C TYR A 24 -4.10 18.14 -7.95
N ARG A 25 -4.20 16.86 -7.58
CA ARG A 25 -3.59 15.75 -8.32
C ARG A 25 -4.33 15.43 -9.62
N GLN A 26 -5.64 15.67 -9.68
CA GLN A 26 -6.48 15.35 -10.83
C GLN A 26 -7.15 16.63 -11.35
N LYS A 27 -7.33 16.72 -12.68
CA LYS A 27 -8.06 17.81 -13.34
C LYS A 27 -9.46 17.39 -13.83
N ASP A 28 -9.75 16.10 -13.85
CA ASP A 28 -11.03 15.55 -14.30
C ASP A 28 -12.10 15.71 -13.20
N GLU A 29 -13.09 16.58 -13.45
CA GLU A 29 -14.17 16.88 -12.52
C GLU A 29 -15.11 15.68 -12.27
N CYS A 30 -15.34 14.85 -13.29
CA CYS A 30 -16.17 13.65 -13.16
C CYS A 30 -15.51 12.65 -12.22
N PHE A 31 -14.20 12.46 -12.39
CA PHE A 31 -13.37 11.64 -11.51
C PHE A 31 -13.41 12.17 -10.07
N ILE A 32 -13.12 13.46 -9.87
CA ILE A 32 -13.11 14.11 -8.55
C ILE A 32 -14.45 13.94 -7.83
N ASN A 33 -15.55 14.26 -8.50
CA ASN A 33 -16.87 14.22 -7.89
C ASN A 33 -17.27 12.80 -7.50
N GLY A 34 -17.00 11.83 -8.37
CA GLY A 34 -17.29 10.42 -8.09
C GLY A 34 -16.52 9.86 -6.89
N PHE A 35 -15.21 10.15 -6.77
CA PHE A 35 -14.43 9.74 -5.60
C PHE A 35 -14.88 10.43 -4.31
N ASN A 36 -15.27 11.70 -4.36
CA ASN A 36 -15.80 12.40 -3.20
C ASN A 36 -17.12 11.76 -2.73
N LYS A 37 -18.04 11.40 -3.63
CA LYS A 37 -19.25 10.64 -3.27
C LYS A 37 -18.90 9.28 -2.66
N MET A 38 -18.01 8.53 -3.30
CA MET A 38 -17.57 7.21 -2.83
C MET A 38 -16.95 7.27 -1.42
N ARG A 39 -16.20 8.34 -1.10
CA ARG A 39 -15.64 8.58 0.24
C ARG A 39 -16.72 8.63 1.33
N PHE A 40 -17.91 9.13 1.01
CA PHE A 40 -19.06 9.19 1.93
C PHE A 40 -19.99 7.98 1.80
N GLY A 41 -19.58 6.94 1.06
CA GLY A 41 -20.37 5.73 0.86
C GLY A 41 -21.45 5.83 -0.22
N GLU A 42 -21.50 6.93 -0.96
CA GLU A 42 -22.44 7.12 -2.06
C GLU A 42 -21.80 6.67 -3.38
N ILE A 43 -22.40 5.67 -4.03
CA ILE A 43 -21.94 5.19 -5.33
C ILE A 43 -23.02 5.46 -6.38
N ASP A 44 -22.67 6.31 -7.34
CA ASP A 44 -23.51 6.64 -8.49
C ASP A 44 -23.34 5.59 -9.59
N LEU A 45 -24.44 5.19 -10.25
CA LEU A 45 -24.41 4.26 -11.37
C LEU A 45 -23.59 4.81 -12.54
N ASP A 46 -23.63 6.13 -12.76
CA ASP A 46 -22.87 6.75 -13.84
C ASP A 46 -21.37 6.79 -13.53
N PHE A 47 -21.00 7.00 -12.27
CA PHE A 47 -19.60 6.88 -11.85
C PHE A 47 -19.10 5.43 -11.97
N LEU A 48 -19.93 4.44 -11.63
CA LEU A 48 -19.58 3.04 -11.81
C LEU A 48 -19.36 2.67 -13.29
N LYS A 49 -20.21 3.17 -14.20
CA LYS A 49 -20.01 3.02 -15.66
C LYS A 49 -18.69 3.66 -16.10
N TYR A 50 -18.40 4.86 -15.60
CA TYR A 50 -17.14 5.56 -15.88
C TYR A 50 -15.93 4.74 -15.41
N ILE A 51 -15.90 4.25 -14.16
CA ILE A 51 -14.80 3.40 -13.65
C ILE A 51 -14.64 2.13 -14.48
N LYS A 52 -15.73 1.47 -14.86
CA LYS A 52 -15.68 0.29 -15.74
C LYS A 52 -15.06 0.60 -17.11
N SER A 53 -15.29 1.79 -17.66
CA SER A 53 -14.66 2.23 -18.91
C SER A 53 -13.14 2.42 -18.80
N LEU A 54 -12.61 2.56 -17.57
CA LEU A 54 -11.18 2.69 -17.31
C LEU A 54 -10.43 1.35 -17.31
N ALA A 55 -11.13 0.21 -17.34
CA ALA A 55 -10.54 -1.14 -17.35
C ALA A 55 -9.89 -1.54 -18.70
N ARG A 56 -9.79 -0.61 -19.65
CA ARG A 56 -9.13 -0.82 -20.95
C ARG A 56 -7.63 -1.03 -20.78
N LEU A 57 -7.01 -1.75 -21.72
CA LEU A 57 -5.55 -1.86 -21.77
C LEU A 57 -4.93 -0.50 -22.08
N ILE A 58 -4.04 -0.03 -21.20
CA ILE A 58 -3.28 1.21 -21.40
C ILE A 58 -1.97 0.84 -22.12
N LYS A 59 -1.71 1.46 -23.26
CA LYS A 59 -0.42 1.37 -23.96
C LYS A 59 0.28 2.72 -23.86
N TYR A 60 1.48 2.72 -23.31
CA TYR A 60 2.35 3.90 -23.33
C TYR A 60 3.31 3.82 -24.51
N ASN A 61 3.62 4.98 -25.11
CA ASN A 61 4.47 5.07 -26.31
C ASN A 61 5.97 5.04 -25.98
N ASP A 62 6.32 5.22 -24.70
CA ASP A 62 7.68 5.21 -24.17
C ASP A 62 8.17 3.80 -23.80
N GLY A 63 7.30 2.79 -23.88
CA GLY A 63 7.61 1.42 -23.51
C GLY A 63 7.60 1.16 -22.00
N GLU A 64 7.23 2.15 -21.18
CA GLU A 64 7.08 1.97 -19.74
C GLU A 64 5.71 1.38 -19.40
N GLU A 65 5.68 0.45 -18.45
CA GLU A 65 4.43 -0.10 -17.94
C GLU A 65 3.91 0.73 -16.75
N PRO A 66 2.58 0.88 -16.60
CA PRO A 66 2.02 1.57 -15.46
C PRO A 66 2.25 0.82 -14.16
N THR A 67 2.40 1.55 -13.06
CA THR A 67 2.34 0.98 -11.72
C THR A 67 0.98 0.33 -11.47
N LYS A 68 1.01 -0.92 -11.01
CA LYS A 68 -0.19 -1.68 -10.61
C LYS A 68 -0.34 -1.62 -9.10
N LEU A 69 -1.58 -1.47 -8.62
CA LEU A 69 -1.91 -1.43 -7.21
C LEU A 69 -2.73 -2.69 -6.85
N PHE A 70 -2.39 -3.33 -5.75
CA PHE A 70 -3.04 -4.55 -5.25
C PHE A 70 -3.43 -4.40 -3.78
N ALA A 71 -4.32 -5.28 -3.31
CA ALA A 71 -4.80 -5.25 -1.93
C ALA A 71 -3.82 -5.93 -0.98
N THR A 72 -3.04 -6.90 -1.46
CA THR A 72 -2.14 -7.71 -0.64
C THR A 72 -0.69 -7.61 -1.08
N VAL A 73 0.23 -7.81 -0.13
CA VAL A 73 1.68 -7.87 -0.42
C VAL A 73 1.99 -9.07 -1.32
N ASP A 74 1.33 -10.21 -1.12
CA ASP A 74 1.56 -11.40 -1.93
C ASP A 74 1.26 -11.15 -3.42
N GLU A 75 0.17 -10.46 -3.74
CA GLU A 75 -0.15 -10.05 -5.12
C GLU A 75 0.91 -9.10 -5.70
N VAL A 76 1.41 -8.15 -4.89
CA VAL A 76 2.49 -7.24 -5.27
C VAL A 76 3.77 -8.01 -5.58
N GLU A 77 4.17 -8.92 -4.69
CA GLU A 77 5.39 -9.73 -4.83
C GLU A 77 5.34 -10.63 -6.06
N ILE A 78 4.21 -11.28 -6.31
CA ILE A 78 4.00 -12.11 -7.51
C ILE A 78 4.11 -11.25 -8.76
N CYS A 79 3.42 -10.11 -8.81
CA CYS A 79 3.44 -9.21 -9.97
C CYS A 79 4.86 -8.69 -10.24
N ASN A 80 5.55 -8.20 -9.21
CA ASN A 80 6.90 -7.65 -9.35
C ASN A 80 7.92 -8.71 -9.76
N ARG A 81 7.84 -9.92 -9.19
CA ARG A 81 8.74 -11.03 -9.55
C ARG A 81 8.55 -11.48 -10.99
N ASN A 82 7.30 -11.62 -11.44
CA ASN A 82 7.00 -11.94 -12.84
C ASN A 82 7.57 -10.87 -13.77
N LYS A 83 7.40 -9.59 -13.43
CA LYS A 83 7.96 -8.49 -14.22
C LYS A 83 9.47 -8.43 -14.23
N LEU A 84 10.13 -8.72 -13.11
CA LEU A 84 11.59 -8.83 -13.06
C LEU A 84 12.10 -9.96 -13.96
N ASN A 85 11.42 -11.11 -13.96
CA ASN A 85 11.77 -12.27 -14.78
C ASN A 85 11.56 -12.05 -16.29
N ASP A 86 10.61 -11.19 -16.67
CA ASP A 86 10.36 -10.82 -18.07
C ASP A 86 11.45 -9.90 -18.65
N LEU A 87 12.25 -9.25 -17.80
CA LEU A 87 13.29 -8.32 -18.25
C LEU A 87 14.50 -9.08 -18.84
N PRO A 88 15.02 -8.65 -20.00
CA PRO A 88 16.27 -9.20 -20.53
C PRO A 88 17.45 -8.72 -19.67
N GLY A 89 18.38 -9.61 -19.33
CA GLY A 89 19.61 -9.24 -18.63
C GLY A 89 20.06 -10.27 -17.60
N LYS A 90 21.08 -9.91 -16.83
CA LYS A 90 21.57 -10.71 -15.71
C LYS A 90 21.02 -10.18 -14.40
N ASN A 91 20.62 -11.09 -13.52
CA ASN A 91 20.20 -10.73 -12.17
C ASN A 91 21.40 -10.25 -11.33
N LEU A 92 21.20 -9.16 -10.62
CA LEU A 92 22.14 -8.64 -9.62
C LEU A 92 21.44 -8.64 -8.26
N LEU A 93 21.98 -9.42 -7.32
CA LEU A 93 21.44 -9.54 -5.97
C LEU A 93 22.11 -8.54 -5.04
N PHE A 94 21.30 -7.76 -4.33
CA PHE A 94 21.75 -6.86 -3.27
C PHE A 94 21.26 -7.39 -1.93
N GLU A 95 22.13 -8.06 -1.18
CA GLU A 95 21.80 -8.58 0.14
C GLU A 95 21.89 -7.48 1.20
N ALA A 96 20.84 -7.35 2.02
CA ALA A 96 20.83 -6.41 3.12
C ALA A 96 21.79 -6.85 4.23
N LYS A 97 22.55 -5.91 4.79
CA LYS A 97 23.36 -6.12 6.00
C LYS A 97 22.65 -5.54 7.21
N GLU A 98 22.13 -6.42 8.06
CA GLU A 98 21.48 -6.01 9.31
C GLU A 98 22.51 -5.95 10.45
N TRP A 99 22.43 -4.90 11.28
CA TRP A 99 23.18 -4.84 12.53
C TRP A 99 22.23 -5.12 13.70
N SER A 100 22.33 -6.31 14.28
CA SER A 100 21.70 -6.60 15.57
C SER A 100 22.73 -6.45 16.68
N VAL A 101 22.43 -5.60 17.66
CA VAL A 101 23.15 -5.64 18.95
C VAL A 101 22.72 -6.95 19.60
N ALA A 102 23.64 -7.91 19.69
CA ALA A 102 23.42 -9.14 20.41
C ALA A 102 22.84 -8.83 21.80
N LYS A 103 21.60 -9.26 22.05
CA LYS A 103 21.09 -9.36 23.42
C LYS A 103 21.89 -10.48 24.09
N ASN A 104 22.94 -10.09 24.81
CA ASN A 104 23.63 -10.98 25.72
C ASN A 104 22.63 -11.47 26.79
N ASN A 105 22.66 -12.79 26.99
CA ASN A 105 22.12 -13.60 28.08
C ASN A 105 20.62 -13.91 28.11
N SER A 106 20.25 -15.01 27.44
CA SER A 106 19.30 -16.02 27.96
C SER A 106 19.50 -17.40 27.32
N SER A 107 20.74 -17.88 27.21
CA SER A 107 21.00 -19.32 27.15
C SER A 107 20.96 -19.88 28.57
N ARG A 108 19.76 -20.15 29.09
CA ARG A 108 19.60 -21.06 30.23
C ARG A 108 18.22 -21.72 30.24
N ILE A 109 18.26 -23.03 29.94
CA ILE A 109 17.34 -24.09 30.35
C ILE A 109 16.09 -24.27 29.47
N LYS A 110 16.18 -25.18 28.48
CA LYS A 110 15.47 -26.49 28.45
C LYS A 110 15.74 -27.17 27.10
N ASN A 111 16.57 -28.22 27.11
CA ASN A 111 16.43 -29.46 26.32
C ASN A 111 17.69 -30.32 26.44
N GLN A 112 17.92 -30.86 27.63
CA GLN A 112 18.66 -32.11 27.82
C GLN A 112 17.90 -32.95 28.86
N HIS A 113 16.75 -33.48 28.45
CA HIS A 113 16.21 -34.72 28.99
C HIS A 113 15.44 -35.45 27.88
N MET A 114 16.19 -35.96 26.91
CA MET A 114 15.84 -37.14 26.12
C MET A 114 17.16 -37.83 25.76
N LYS A 115 17.57 -38.77 26.62
CA LYS A 115 18.38 -39.98 26.39
C LYS A 115 18.91 -40.47 27.75
N ASN A 116 18.12 -41.32 28.39
CA ASN A 116 18.45 -42.73 28.63
C ASN A 116 17.14 -43.50 28.70
#